data_AF-A0A3R7B855-F1
#
_entry.id   AF-A0A3R7B855-F1
#
_cell.length_a   1.000
_cell.length_b   1.000
_cell.length_c   1.000
_cell.angle_alpha   90.00
_cell.angle_beta   90.00
_cell.angle_gamma   90.00
#
_symmetry.space_group_name_H-M   'P 1'
#
loop_
_entity.id
_entity.type
_entity.pdbx_description
1 polymer ?
#
loop_
_entity_poly.entity_id
_entity_poly.type
_entity_poly.pdbx_seq_one_letter_code
_entity_poly.pdbx_strand_id
1 'polypeptide(L)'
;MDEIPLLPSEVYLLRVSSVSSITFYTTTSSDDGNSHDRIRAFLQARLGTITACNPWLQGQLKRSKDGLVLQVEHRNQPLQLGAYDLPQLSPDMPYNDLTTSLEPLAVLRGTELMGNPDQPIFRVAWISISPTVGAFYMSLSHVVADGYTYYRVFNMFGAACTPSALTPRRRPDLPMRTKGYNDTVDLHRSVSMLWHMASTALMSPTPTISVHTLSNEWITREKEAALPTTAVSTNDIVTSWYFQLCRADVGFMVVNTRDKYPHVTHDLAGNYTTLVGYQPQDYASPSLLRASLQSVPYRRAVSGGLPWMFCKSTAMITSWASLSDAAPPALPQCTLVAHFPVADASYNPPYTSLAVVFRKSPAELGILLRTRSPFANASALADATMSSSTRCSVADQVKNVTFA
;
A
#
# COMPACT_ATOMS: atom_id res chain seq x y z
N MET A 1 -16.94 -14.62 -21.42
CA MET A 1 -16.92 -13.29 -20.80
C MET A 1 -17.38 -13.51 -19.40
N ASP A 2 -16.46 -13.34 -18.45
CA ASP A 2 -16.70 -13.72 -17.07
C ASP A 2 -16.93 -12.47 -16.25
N GLU A 3 -17.99 -12.45 -15.45
CA GLU A 3 -18.25 -11.35 -14.51
C GLU A 3 -17.91 -11.81 -13.10
N ILE A 4 -17.03 -11.04 -12.46
CA ILE A 4 -16.60 -11.28 -11.09
C ILE A 4 -17.24 -10.21 -10.21
N PRO A 5 -18.28 -10.56 -9.42
CA PRO A 5 -18.92 -9.61 -8.52
C PRO A 5 -17.91 -9.07 -7.52
N LEU A 6 -17.84 -7.74 -7.38
CA LEU A 6 -17.01 -7.11 -6.37
C LEU A 6 -17.74 -7.02 -5.05
N LEU A 7 -16.96 -7.02 -3.96
CA LEU A 7 -17.50 -6.99 -2.62
C LEU A 7 -18.02 -5.58 -2.28
N PRO A 8 -19.05 -5.45 -1.43
CA PRO A 8 -19.48 -4.15 -0.96
C PRO A 8 -18.34 -3.31 -0.35
N SER A 9 -17.39 -3.94 0.33
CA SER A 9 -16.18 -3.29 0.86
C SER A 9 -15.27 -2.70 -0.23
N GLU A 10 -15.23 -3.33 -1.41
CA GLU A 10 -14.40 -2.88 -2.55
C GLU A 10 -15.04 -1.69 -3.26
N VAL A 11 -16.36 -1.52 -3.18
CA VAL A 11 -17.06 -0.34 -3.70
C VAL A 11 -16.61 0.94 -2.97
N TYR A 12 -16.27 0.86 -1.68
CA TYR A 12 -15.70 2.00 -0.93
C TYR A 12 -14.31 2.41 -1.45
N LEU A 13 -13.62 1.55 -2.19
CA LEU A 13 -12.30 1.80 -2.74
C LEU A 13 -12.35 2.46 -4.12
N LEU A 14 -13.54 2.73 -4.67
CA LEU A 14 -13.69 3.39 -5.98
C LEU A 14 -13.00 4.76 -6.05
N ARG A 15 -12.89 5.49 -4.93
CA ARG A 15 -12.22 6.79 -4.86
C ARG A 15 -10.79 6.72 -4.33
N VAL A 16 -10.31 5.51 -4.04
CA VAL A 16 -8.94 5.28 -3.56
C VAL A 16 -8.04 5.08 -4.77
N SER A 17 -6.86 5.70 -4.73
CA SER A 17 -5.86 5.56 -5.79
C SER A 17 -5.33 4.13 -5.85
N SER A 18 -4.77 3.77 -7.00
CA SER A 18 -4.17 2.47 -7.25
C SER A 18 -3.07 2.14 -6.23
N VAL A 19 -2.91 0.85 -5.95
CA VAL A 19 -1.74 0.34 -5.23
C VAL A 19 -0.58 0.35 -6.22
N SER A 20 0.45 1.17 -5.95
CA SER A 20 1.55 1.41 -6.87
C SER A 20 2.90 1.41 -6.16
N SER A 21 3.95 1.05 -6.88
CA SER A 21 5.34 1.12 -6.39
C SER A 21 6.32 1.33 -7.55
N ILE A 22 7.49 1.85 -7.19
CA ILE A 22 8.66 1.95 -8.06
C ILE A 22 9.86 1.26 -7.39
N THR A 23 10.65 0.56 -8.19
CA THR A 23 11.85 -0.15 -7.73
C THR A 23 13.02 0.15 -8.63
N PHE A 24 14.07 0.73 -8.05
CA PHE A 24 15.29 1.13 -8.74
C PHE A 24 16.30 -0.02 -8.76
N TYR A 25 16.96 -0.19 -9.90
CA TYR A 25 18.00 -1.18 -10.11
C TYR A 25 19.21 -0.56 -10.81
N THR A 26 20.39 -1.05 -10.46
CA THR A 26 21.60 -0.92 -11.29
C THR A 26 21.78 -2.16 -12.13
N THR A 27 22.30 -2.00 -13.34
CA THR A 27 22.60 -3.10 -14.27
C THR A 27 24.11 -3.25 -14.39
N THR A 28 24.59 -4.49 -14.51
CA THR A 28 26.03 -4.80 -14.43
C THR A 28 26.80 -4.66 -15.76
N SER A 29 26.16 -4.17 -16.83
CA SER A 29 26.79 -4.11 -18.16
C SER A 29 26.73 -2.69 -18.72
N SER A 30 27.85 -1.97 -18.60
CA SER A 30 28.12 -0.72 -19.35
C SER A 30 28.50 -0.99 -20.81
N ASP A 31 28.91 -2.21 -21.13
CA ASP A 31 29.75 -2.46 -22.32
C ASP A 31 28.95 -2.79 -23.59
N ASP A 32 27.66 -3.14 -23.49
CA ASP A 32 26.88 -3.61 -24.65
C ASP A 32 25.75 -2.66 -25.12
N GLY A 33 25.46 -1.56 -24.44
CA GLY A 33 24.35 -0.64 -24.79
C GLY A 33 22.93 -1.26 -24.81
N ASN A 34 22.79 -2.55 -24.51
CA ASN A 34 21.59 -3.39 -24.71
C ASN A 34 21.06 -3.93 -23.35
N SER A 35 21.51 -3.39 -22.22
CA SER A 35 21.11 -3.86 -20.88
C SER A 35 19.60 -3.65 -20.63
N HIS A 36 19.08 -2.45 -20.91
CA HIS A 36 17.66 -2.14 -20.76
C HIS A 36 16.76 -2.96 -21.68
N ASP A 37 17.18 -3.19 -22.92
CA ASP A 37 16.43 -3.97 -23.91
C ASP A 37 16.26 -5.43 -23.46
N ARG A 38 17.31 -6.06 -22.94
CA ARG A 38 17.25 -7.40 -22.36
C ARG A 38 16.29 -7.46 -21.17
N ILE A 39 16.34 -6.45 -20.29
CA ILE A 39 15.43 -6.36 -19.13
C ILE A 39 13.98 -6.17 -19.58
N ARG A 40 13.72 -5.28 -20.54
CA ARG A 40 12.40 -5.06 -21.12
C ARG A 40 11.84 -6.33 -21.75
N ALA A 41 12.64 -7.04 -22.54
CA ALA A 41 12.25 -8.31 -23.15
C ALA A 41 11.89 -9.36 -22.09
N PHE A 42 12.71 -9.48 -21.02
CA PHE A 42 12.43 -10.36 -19.89
C PHE A 42 11.10 -9.99 -19.20
N LEU A 43 10.91 -8.72 -18.86
CA LEU A 43 9.70 -8.24 -18.19
C LEU A 43 8.44 -8.41 -19.06
N GLN A 44 8.54 -8.16 -20.37
CA GLN A 44 7.45 -8.37 -21.32
C GLN A 44 7.05 -9.86 -21.42
N ALA A 45 8.03 -10.76 -21.49
CA ALA A 45 7.77 -12.21 -21.48
C ALA A 45 7.13 -12.66 -20.15
N ARG A 46 7.61 -12.12 -19.02
CA ARG A 46 7.01 -12.36 -17.71
C ARG A 46 5.56 -11.85 -17.63
N LEU A 47 5.30 -10.64 -18.11
CA LEU A 47 3.95 -10.07 -18.17
C LEU A 47 2.99 -10.97 -18.96
N GLY A 48 3.42 -11.49 -20.11
CA GLY A 48 2.63 -12.47 -20.89
C GLY A 48 2.28 -13.72 -20.09
N THR A 49 3.25 -14.30 -19.38
CA THR A 49 3.03 -15.49 -18.55
C THR A 49 2.11 -15.21 -17.35
N ILE A 50 2.30 -14.07 -16.69
CA ILE A 50 1.51 -13.63 -15.54
C ILE A 50 0.05 -13.43 -15.95
N THR A 51 -0.18 -12.74 -17.06
CA THR A 51 -1.53 -12.45 -17.58
C THR A 51 -2.23 -13.69 -18.11
N ALA A 52 -1.49 -14.67 -18.65
CA ALA A 52 -2.04 -15.98 -19.00
C ALA A 52 -2.54 -16.75 -17.77
N CYS A 53 -1.81 -16.67 -16.65
CA CYS A 53 -2.23 -17.29 -15.38
C CYS A 53 -3.33 -16.49 -14.65
N ASN A 54 -3.39 -15.17 -14.89
CA ASN A 54 -4.25 -14.23 -14.19
C ASN A 54 -5.02 -13.33 -15.18
N PRO A 55 -5.94 -13.91 -15.97
CA PRO A 55 -6.66 -13.16 -17.02
C PRO A 55 -7.48 -11.99 -16.46
N TRP A 56 -7.87 -12.05 -15.18
CA TRP A 56 -8.58 -10.97 -14.49
C TRP A 56 -7.81 -9.64 -14.43
N LEU A 57 -6.47 -9.64 -14.58
CA LEU A 57 -5.66 -8.42 -14.67
C LEU A 57 -5.97 -7.59 -15.93
N GLN A 58 -6.58 -8.20 -16.95
CA GLN A 58 -7.02 -7.55 -18.17
C GLN A 58 -8.50 -7.13 -18.12
N GLY A 59 -9.15 -7.30 -16.96
CA GLY A 59 -10.55 -7.00 -16.80
C GLY A 59 -10.85 -5.49 -16.75
N GLN A 60 -12.13 -5.18 -16.83
CA GLN A 60 -12.67 -3.82 -16.76
C GLN A 60 -13.68 -3.69 -15.64
N LEU A 61 -13.66 -2.56 -14.93
CA LEU A 61 -14.69 -2.23 -13.96
C LEU A 61 -15.96 -1.80 -14.68
N LYS A 62 -17.08 -2.49 -14.44
CA LYS A 62 -18.39 -2.15 -15.01
C LYS A 62 -19.48 -2.18 -13.94
N ARG A 63 -20.52 -1.38 -14.16
CA ARG A 63 -21.77 -1.50 -13.41
C ARG A 63 -22.66 -2.54 -14.09
N SER A 64 -23.08 -3.53 -13.32
CA SER A 64 -24.10 -4.50 -13.67
C SER A 64 -25.40 -4.18 -12.92
N LYS A 65 -26.47 -4.93 -13.20
CA LYS A 65 -27.76 -4.82 -12.50
C LYS A 65 -27.62 -5.11 -11.00
N ASP A 66 -26.75 -6.06 -10.66
CA ASP A 66 -26.56 -6.55 -9.29
C ASP A 66 -25.43 -5.84 -8.53
N GLY A 67 -24.83 -4.79 -9.12
CA GLY A 67 -23.77 -4.01 -8.50
C GLY A 67 -22.53 -3.85 -9.37
N LEU A 68 -21.39 -3.58 -8.73
CA LEU A 68 -20.12 -3.40 -9.43
C LEU A 68 -19.48 -4.76 -9.70
N VAL A 69 -19.04 -4.98 -10.94
CA VAL A 69 -18.37 -6.20 -11.38
C VAL A 69 -17.02 -5.88 -12.01
N LEU A 70 -16.09 -6.82 -11.91
CA LEU A 70 -14.92 -6.90 -12.77
C LEU A 70 -15.27 -7.81 -13.94
N GLN A 71 -15.45 -7.24 -15.12
CA GLN A 71 -15.74 -7.99 -16.33
C GLN A 71 -14.43 -8.39 -17.01
N VAL A 72 -14.23 -9.69 -17.22
CA VAL A 72 -13.06 -10.25 -17.88
C VAL A 72 -13.46 -10.65 -19.28
N GLU A 73 -13.05 -9.83 -20.25
CA GLU A 73 -13.05 -10.19 -21.65
C GLU A 73 -11.78 -11.00 -21.93
N HIS A 74 -11.92 -12.12 -22.63
CA HIS A 74 -10.76 -12.80 -23.20
C HIS A 74 -10.26 -11.97 -24.38
N ARG A 75 -9.54 -10.89 -24.08
CA ARG A 75 -8.85 -10.09 -25.07
C ARG A 75 -7.68 -10.92 -25.59
N ASN A 76 -7.58 -11.03 -26.91
CA ASN A 76 -6.43 -11.66 -27.56
C ASN A 76 -5.21 -10.72 -27.63
N GLN A 77 -5.32 -9.49 -27.12
CA GLN A 77 -4.22 -8.53 -27.12
C GLN A 77 -3.43 -8.63 -25.81
N PRO A 78 -2.14 -9.04 -25.85
CA PRO A 78 -1.32 -9.12 -24.67
C PRO A 78 -1.09 -7.72 -24.09
N LEU A 79 -1.09 -7.61 -22.75
CA LEU A 79 -0.65 -6.39 -22.08
C LEU A 79 0.78 -6.06 -22.50
N GLN A 80 1.01 -4.78 -22.78
CA GLN A 80 2.32 -4.26 -23.16
C GLN A 80 3.01 -3.65 -21.94
N LEU A 81 4.29 -3.95 -21.79
CA LEU A 81 5.18 -3.28 -20.86
C LEU A 81 5.40 -1.85 -21.37
N GLY A 82 5.06 -0.86 -20.55
CA GLY A 82 5.42 0.53 -20.86
C GLY A 82 6.94 0.71 -20.86
N ALA A 83 7.45 1.49 -21.81
CA ALA A 83 8.86 1.86 -21.85
C ALA A 83 8.98 3.38 -21.86
N TYR A 84 9.72 3.92 -20.91
CA TYR A 84 9.87 5.37 -20.71
C TYR A 84 11.32 5.71 -20.44
N ASP A 85 11.73 6.90 -20.87
CA ASP A 85 13.04 7.46 -20.55
C ASP A 85 12.83 8.68 -19.64
N LEU A 86 13.26 8.58 -18.39
CA LEU A 86 13.09 9.62 -17.37
C LEU A 86 14.43 9.83 -16.64
N PRO A 87 15.41 10.52 -17.28
CA PRO A 87 16.77 10.66 -16.74
C PRO A 87 16.85 11.50 -15.46
N GLN A 88 15.80 12.25 -15.13
CA GLN A 88 15.69 13.04 -13.91
C GLN A 88 15.28 12.20 -12.68
N LEU A 89 14.79 10.98 -12.86
CA LEU A 89 14.38 10.15 -11.74
C LEU A 89 15.59 9.67 -10.94
N SER A 90 15.48 9.75 -9.61
CA SER A 90 16.50 9.23 -8.69
C SER A 90 15.82 8.69 -7.43
N PRO A 91 16.36 7.63 -6.80
CA PRO A 91 15.87 7.18 -5.49
C PRO A 91 16.08 8.22 -4.37
N ASP A 92 16.97 9.19 -4.56
CA ASP A 92 17.31 10.22 -3.57
C ASP A 92 16.60 11.57 -3.80
N MET A 93 15.80 11.68 -4.86
CA MET A 93 15.05 12.91 -5.14
C MET A 93 13.93 13.11 -4.10
N PRO A 94 13.43 14.35 -3.92
CA PRO A 94 12.27 14.59 -3.07
C PRO A 94 11.09 13.68 -3.43
N TYR A 95 10.50 13.03 -2.42
CA TYR A 95 9.48 12.01 -2.64
C TYR A 95 8.26 12.55 -3.40
N ASN A 96 7.87 13.80 -3.18
CA ASN A 96 6.79 14.43 -3.94
C ASN A 96 7.14 14.51 -5.44
N ASP A 97 8.34 15.00 -5.77
CA ASP A 97 8.82 15.10 -7.15
C ASP A 97 8.91 13.72 -7.82
N LEU A 98 9.32 12.70 -7.06
CA LEU A 98 9.29 11.30 -7.50
C LEU A 98 7.87 10.87 -7.85
N THR A 99 6.89 11.09 -6.96
CA THR A 99 5.50 10.68 -7.21
C THR A 99 4.84 11.46 -8.35
N THR A 100 5.10 12.76 -8.46
CA THR A 100 4.61 13.60 -9.57
C THR A 100 5.15 13.13 -10.92
N SER A 101 6.44 12.76 -10.98
CA SER A 101 7.04 12.23 -12.21
C SER A 101 6.43 10.90 -12.66
N LEU A 102 5.78 10.16 -11.74
CA LEU A 102 5.17 8.85 -12.00
C LEU A 102 3.65 8.90 -12.19
N GLU A 103 3.01 10.05 -11.94
CA GLU A 103 1.56 10.21 -12.04
C GLU A 103 0.98 9.77 -13.40
N PRO A 104 1.60 10.10 -14.56
CA PRO A 104 1.08 9.65 -15.87
C PRO A 104 1.04 8.12 -16.05
N LEU A 105 1.87 7.40 -15.28
CA LEU A 105 1.97 5.93 -15.33
C LEU A 105 0.91 5.25 -14.47
N ALA A 106 0.32 5.95 -13.50
CA ALA A 106 -0.59 5.38 -12.54
C ALA A 106 -1.89 4.86 -13.18
N VAL A 107 -2.41 3.75 -12.64
CA VAL A 107 -3.77 3.31 -12.92
C VAL A 107 -4.74 4.30 -12.27
N LEU A 108 -5.73 4.74 -13.03
CA LEU A 108 -6.78 5.66 -12.60
C LEU A 108 -7.58 5.09 -11.41
N ARG A 109 -8.27 5.96 -10.67
CA ARG A 109 -9.16 5.54 -9.58
C ARG A 109 -10.34 4.77 -10.14
N GLY A 110 -10.97 3.93 -9.31
CA GLY A 110 -12.13 3.14 -9.71
C GLY A 110 -13.28 3.95 -10.33
N THR A 111 -13.57 5.13 -9.79
CA THR A 111 -14.59 6.04 -10.36
C THR A 111 -14.25 6.51 -11.76
N GLU A 112 -12.98 6.77 -12.03
CA GLU A 112 -12.49 7.26 -13.32
C GLU A 112 -12.39 6.12 -14.33
N LEU A 113 -11.92 4.94 -13.91
CA LEU A 113 -11.90 3.73 -14.73
C LEU A 113 -13.28 3.35 -15.27
N MET A 114 -14.34 3.48 -14.45
CA MET A 114 -15.71 3.22 -14.91
C MET A 114 -16.16 4.19 -16.03
N GLY A 115 -15.63 5.41 -16.05
CA GLY A 115 -15.91 6.39 -17.11
C GLY A 115 -14.97 6.27 -18.33
N ASN A 116 -13.90 5.47 -18.22
CA ASN A 116 -12.86 5.33 -19.23
C ASN A 116 -12.55 3.84 -19.45
N PRO A 117 -13.45 3.07 -20.10
CA PRO A 117 -13.33 1.61 -20.20
C PRO A 117 -12.06 1.15 -20.92
N ASP A 118 -11.46 1.98 -21.77
CA ASP A 118 -10.20 1.66 -22.46
C ASP A 118 -8.97 1.72 -21.55
N GLN A 119 -9.11 2.31 -20.35
CA GLN A 119 -8.01 2.42 -19.39
C GLN A 119 -7.85 1.12 -18.60
N PRO A 120 -6.63 0.56 -18.55
CA PRO A 120 -6.41 -0.72 -17.89
C PRO A 120 -6.42 -0.58 -16.36
N ILE A 121 -6.91 -1.62 -15.68
CA ILE A 121 -6.86 -1.72 -14.22
C ILE A 121 -5.47 -2.12 -13.69
N PHE A 122 -4.55 -2.51 -14.58
CA PHE A 122 -3.21 -2.97 -14.27
C PHE A 122 -2.22 -2.43 -15.29
N ARG A 123 -1.12 -1.83 -14.81
CA ARG A 123 -0.05 -1.28 -15.63
C ARG A 123 1.31 -1.66 -15.06
N VAL A 124 2.25 -1.92 -15.97
CA VAL A 124 3.66 -2.14 -15.65
C VAL A 124 4.53 -1.39 -16.63
N ALA A 125 5.66 -0.88 -16.16
CA ALA A 125 6.61 -0.16 -16.98
C ALA A 125 8.05 -0.41 -16.55
N TRP A 126 8.95 -0.37 -17.54
CA TRP A 126 10.38 -0.18 -17.32
C TRP A 126 10.75 1.25 -17.69
N ILE A 127 11.50 1.90 -16.80
CA ILE A 127 11.92 3.28 -16.95
C ILE A 127 13.46 3.31 -17.04
N SER A 128 14.01 3.78 -18.15
CA SER A 128 15.44 4.04 -18.30
C SER A 128 15.79 5.39 -17.67
N ILE A 129 16.81 5.42 -16.82
CA ILE A 129 17.26 6.64 -16.13
C ILE A 129 18.65 7.04 -16.65
N SER A 130 19.56 6.08 -16.71
CA SER A 130 20.89 6.20 -17.32
C SER A 130 21.25 4.87 -17.96
N PRO A 131 22.36 4.75 -18.73
CA PRO A 131 22.75 3.49 -19.37
C PRO A 131 22.89 2.29 -18.42
N THR A 132 23.12 2.55 -17.13
CA THR A 132 23.30 1.50 -16.10
C THR A 132 22.23 1.52 -15.01
N VAL A 133 21.29 2.47 -15.02
CA VAL A 133 20.27 2.63 -13.99
C VAL A 133 18.88 2.64 -14.62
N GLY A 134 17.99 1.83 -14.09
CA GLY A 134 16.57 1.86 -14.48
C GLY A 134 15.66 1.53 -13.33
N ALA A 135 14.36 1.68 -13.55
CA ALA A 135 13.35 1.41 -12.55
C ALA A 135 12.19 0.58 -13.11
N PHE A 136 11.71 -0.36 -12.30
CA PHE A 136 10.49 -1.10 -12.55
C PHE A 136 9.33 -0.44 -11.80
N TYR A 137 8.29 -0.07 -12.53
CA TYR A 137 7.07 0.53 -12.00
C TYR A 137 5.89 -0.41 -12.20
N MET A 138 5.05 -0.56 -11.18
CA MET A 138 3.83 -1.36 -11.26
C MET A 138 2.69 -0.67 -10.52
N SER A 139 1.53 -0.59 -11.16
CA SER A 139 0.30 0.01 -10.63
C SER A 139 -0.90 -0.90 -10.87
N LEU A 140 -1.73 -1.10 -9.85
CA LEU A 140 -2.91 -1.97 -9.89
C LEU A 140 -4.08 -1.30 -9.15
N SER A 141 -5.27 -1.32 -9.76
CA SER A 141 -6.45 -0.71 -9.16
C SER A 141 -6.76 -1.30 -7.78
N HIS A 142 -6.85 -0.43 -6.78
CA HIS A 142 -7.11 -0.85 -5.39
C HIS A 142 -8.51 -1.49 -5.23
N VAL A 143 -9.43 -1.19 -6.15
CA VAL A 143 -10.77 -1.81 -6.21
C VAL A 143 -10.67 -3.34 -6.33
N VAL A 144 -9.67 -3.86 -7.04
CA VAL A 144 -9.54 -5.29 -7.32
C VAL A 144 -8.44 -5.97 -6.53
N ALA A 145 -7.61 -5.22 -5.81
CA ALA A 145 -6.45 -5.74 -5.11
C ALA A 145 -6.14 -4.94 -3.84
N ASP A 146 -5.84 -5.65 -2.76
CA ASP A 146 -5.13 -5.11 -1.60
C ASP A 146 -3.61 -5.21 -1.78
N GLY A 147 -2.85 -4.71 -0.79
CA GLY A 147 -1.39 -4.82 -0.79
C GLY A 147 -0.89 -6.26 -0.92
N TYR A 148 -1.58 -7.24 -0.32
CA TYR A 148 -1.19 -8.64 -0.43
C TYR A 148 -1.31 -9.15 -1.88
N THR A 149 -2.46 -8.93 -2.52
CA THR A 149 -2.67 -9.29 -3.93
C THR A 149 -1.66 -8.58 -4.84
N TYR A 150 -1.40 -7.30 -4.57
CA TYR A 150 -0.40 -6.51 -5.28
C TYR A 150 0.98 -7.18 -5.23
N TYR A 151 1.51 -7.47 -4.04
CA TYR A 151 2.85 -8.06 -3.90
C TYR A 151 2.93 -9.49 -4.45
N ARG A 152 1.83 -10.25 -4.41
CA ARG A 152 1.77 -11.56 -5.08
C ARG A 152 1.98 -11.44 -6.58
N VAL A 153 1.32 -10.49 -7.23
CA VAL A 153 1.52 -10.23 -8.67
C VAL A 153 2.91 -9.64 -8.93
N PHE A 154 3.34 -8.70 -8.09
CA PHE A 154 4.64 -8.03 -8.19
C PHE A 154 5.80 -9.03 -8.20
N ASN A 155 5.76 -10.01 -7.32
CA ASN A 155 6.84 -10.98 -7.18
C ASN A 155 6.92 -11.97 -8.34
N MET A 156 5.83 -12.17 -9.10
CA MET A 156 5.87 -13.04 -10.29
C MET A 156 6.78 -12.50 -11.40
N PHE A 157 7.18 -11.23 -11.33
CA PHE A 157 8.20 -10.65 -12.20
C PHE A 157 9.63 -11.06 -11.84
N GLY A 158 9.86 -11.62 -10.63
CA GLY A 158 11.18 -12.09 -10.21
C GLY A 158 11.65 -13.30 -11.00
N ALA A 159 12.95 -13.37 -11.31
CA ALA A 159 13.54 -14.46 -12.10
C ALA A 159 13.34 -15.85 -11.47
N ALA A 160 13.41 -15.94 -10.14
CA ALA A 160 13.23 -17.18 -9.39
C ALA A 160 11.76 -17.53 -9.10
N CYS A 161 10.81 -16.63 -9.39
CA CYS A 161 9.40 -16.84 -9.10
C CYS A 161 8.70 -17.46 -10.31
N THR A 162 7.96 -18.55 -10.10
CA THR A 162 7.06 -19.10 -11.12
C THR A 162 5.72 -18.39 -11.03
N PRO A 163 5.24 -17.69 -12.09
CA PRO A 163 3.92 -17.10 -12.10
C PRO A 163 2.86 -18.16 -11.80
N SER A 164 1.94 -17.83 -10.90
CA SER A 164 0.86 -18.72 -10.47
C SER A 164 -0.49 -18.03 -10.62
N ALA A 165 -1.54 -18.82 -10.80
CA ALA A 165 -2.89 -18.32 -10.83
C ALA A 165 -3.33 -17.89 -9.42
N LEU A 166 -3.89 -16.69 -9.31
CA LEU A 166 -4.63 -16.23 -8.15
C LEU A 166 -6.11 -16.37 -8.42
N THR A 167 -6.88 -16.82 -7.43
CA THR A 167 -8.32 -17.01 -7.51
C THR A 167 -9.03 -15.67 -7.34
N PRO A 168 -9.63 -15.05 -8.38
CA PRO A 168 -10.27 -13.75 -8.25
C PRO A 168 -11.70 -13.85 -7.68
N ARG A 169 -12.18 -15.07 -7.40
CA ARG A 169 -13.51 -15.31 -6.85
C ARG A 169 -13.65 -14.66 -5.48
N ARG A 170 -14.59 -13.73 -5.34
CA ARG A 170 -14.88 -13.07 -4.08
C ARG A 170 -15.64 -13.98 -3.12
N ARG A 171 -15.33 -13.87 -1.83
CA ARG A 171 -16.00 -14.60 -0.74
C ARG A 171 -16.89 -13.61 0.03
N PRO A 172 -18.19 -13.50 -0.25
CA PRO A 172 -19.07 -12.54 0.44
C PRO A 172 -19.44 -12.99 1.86
N ASP A 173 -19.32 -14.28 2.15
CA ASP A 173 -19.74 -15.02 3.35
C ASP A 173 -18.76 -14.94 4.53
N LEU A 174 -17.85 -13.96 4.52
CA LEU A 174 -16.84 -13.84 5.58
C LEU A 174 -17.43 -13.22 6.86
N PRO A 175 -17.25 -13.85 8.04
CA PRO A 175 -17.89 -13.41 9.30
C PRO A 175 -17.45 -12.00 9.71
N MET A 176 -16.23 -11.59 9.34
CA MET A 176 -15.70 -10.24 9.54
C MET A 176 -16.43 -9.10 8.84
N ARG A 177 -17.39 -9.44 7.98
CA ARG A 177 -18.23 -8.48 7.28
C ARG A 177 -19.62 -8.37 7.90
N THR A 178 -19.97 -9.27 8.80
CA THR A 178 -21.21 -9.23 9.56
C THR A 178 -21.15 -8.08 10.57
N LYS A 179 -22.19 -7.25 10.59
CA LYS A 179 -22.34 -6.16 11.57
C LYS A 179 -22.24 -6.71 12.99
N GLY A 180 -21.53 -6.04 13.88
CA GLY A 180 -21.31 -6.49 15.27
C GLY A 180 -20.19 -7.51 15.43
N TYR A 181 -19.61 -8.03 14.35
CA TYR A 181 -18.46 -8.95 14.44
C TYR A 181 -17.19 -8.24 14.92
N ASN A 182 -16.96 -7.03 14.39
CA ASN A 182 -15.82 -6.20 14.71
C ASN A 182 -16.28 -4.75 14.88
N ASP A 183 -16.31 -4.28 16.12
CA ASP A 183 -16.74 -2.93 16.47
C ASP A 183 -15.88 -1.83 15.83
N THR A 184 -14.64 -2.16 15.44
CA THR A 184 -13.77 -1.27 14.64
C THR A 184 -14.37 -1.00 13.26
N VAL A 185 -14.86 -2.03 12.59
CA VAL A 185 -15.46 -1.90 11.25
C VAL A 185 -16.79 -1.18 11.35
N ASP A 186 -17.56 -1.46 12.41
CA ASP A 186 -18.82 -0.74 12.67
C ASP A 186 -18.57 0.75 12.93
N LEU A 187 -17.58 1.11 13.74
CA LEU A 187 -17.16 2.51 13.91
C LEU A 187 -16.70 3.10 12.58
N HIS A 188 -15.83 2.41 11.84
CA HIS A 188 -15.23 2.89 10.60
C HIS A 188 -16.30 3.26 9.54
N ARG A 189 -17.41 2.51 9.53
CA ARG A 189 -18.56 2.72 8.65
C ARG A 189 -19.66 3.58 9.26
N SER A 190 -19.50 4.02 10.50
CA SER A 190 -20.52 4.84 11.18
C SER A 190 -20.63 6.23 10.56
N VAL A 191 -21.82 6.83 10.69
CA VAL A 191 -22.06 8.22 10.27
C VAL A 191 -21.09 9.17 10.96
N SER A 192 -20.76 8.93 12.24
CA SER A 192 -19.83 9.77 12.98
C SER A 192 -18.41 9.72 12.40
N MET A 193 -17.93 8.54 12.00
CA MET A 193 -16.61 8.43 11.36
C MET A 193 -16.62 9.06 9.97
N LEU A 194 -17.65 8.83 9.17
CA LEU A 194 -17.76 9.43 7.83
C LEU A 194 -17.83 10.96 7.91
N TRP A 195 -18.54 11.51 8.91
CA TRP A 195 -18.56 12.93 9.19
C TRP A 195 -17.17 13.45 9.61
N HIS A 196 -16.50 12.76 10.54
CA HIS A 196 -15.14 13.12 10.94
C HIS A 196 -14.17 13.14 9.74
N MET A 197 -14.22 12.10 8.93
CA MET A 197 -13.46 11.95 7.68
C MET A 197 -13.70 13.13 6.72
N ALA A 198 -14.96 13.47 6.48
CA ALA A 198 -15.33 14.61 5.65
C ALA A 198 -14.84 15.94 6.24
N SER A 199 -15.04 16.15 7.55
CA SER A 199 -14.60 17.37 8.25
C SER A 199 -13.08 17.53 8.21
N THR A 200 -12.32 16.44 8.35
CA THR A 200 -10.85 16.45 8.25
C THR A 200 -10.40 16.79 6.84
N ALA A 201 -11.05 16.21 5.82
CA ALA A 201 -10.74 16.53 4.43
C ALA A 201 -11.02 18.01 4.08
N LEU A 202 -12.08 18.60 4.65
CA LEU A 202 -12.52 19.97 4.34
C LEU A 202 -11.87 21.05 5.22
N MET A 203 -11.58 20.76 6.48
CA MET A 203 -11.20 21.76 7.49
C MET A 203 -9.75 21.63 7.98
N SER A 204 -9.07 20.51 7.75
CA SER A 204 -7.69 20.32 8.23
C SER A 204 -6.65 20.76 7.20
N PRO A 205 -5.43 21.16 7.63
CA PRO A 205 -4.34 21.50 6.73
C PRO A 205 -4.02 20.37 5.75
N THR A 206 -3.48 20.74 4.58
CA THR A 206 -2.94 19.79 3.61
C THR A 206 -1.86 18.94 4.29
N PRO A 207 -1.92 17.61 4.18
CA PRO A 207 -0.92 16.75 4.79
C PRO A 207 0.44 16.91 4.10
N THR A 208 1.50 16.77 4.89
CA THR A 208 2.85 16.58 4.41
C THR A 208 3.12 15.09 4.21
N ILE A 209 3.97 14.75 3.24
CA ILE A 209 4.45 13.38 3.02
C ILE A 209 5.96 13.39 3.25
N SER A 210 6.43 12.37 3.96
CA SER A 210 7.86 12.13 4.17
C SER A 210 8.14 10.64 4.17
N VAL A 211 9.32 10.24 3.74
CA VAL A 211 9.77 8.86 3.73
C VAL A 211 11.03 8.77 4.57
N HIS A 212 11.09 7.76 5.44
CA HIS A 212 12.22 7.54 6.35
C HIS A 212 12.65 6.08 6.32
N THR A 213 13.93 5.82 6.52
CA THR A 213 14.43 4.47 6.83
C THR A 213 14.30 4.24 8.33
N LEU A 214 13.69 3.13 8.74
CA LEU A 214 13.61 2.73 10.15
C LEU A 214 14.97 2.20 10.63
N SER A 215 15.38 2.59 11.84
CA SER A 215 16.64 2.13 12.43
C SER A 215 16.54 0.67 12.88
N ASN A 216 17.40 -0.19 12.32
CA ASN A 216 17.50 -1.59 12.74
C ASN A 216 18.00 -1.73 14.20
N GLU A 217 18.84 -0.81 14.65
CA GLU A 217 19.31 -0.75 16.04
C GLU A 217 18.16 -0.43 17.00
N TRP A 218 17.35 0.57 16.65
CA TRP A 218 16.14 0.93 17.41
C TRP A 218 15.16 -0.25 17.48
N ILE A 219 14.86 -0.88 16.35
CA ILE A 219 13.96 -2.06 16.31
C ILE A 219 14.49 -3.18 17.22
N THR A 220 15.80 -3.43 17.19
CA THR A 220 16.42 -4.50 17.99
C THR A 220 16.31 -4.18 19.48
N ARG A 221 16.65 -2.96 19.88
CA ARG A 221 16.51 -2.47 21.25
C ARG A 221 15.07 -2.59 21.77
N GLU A 222 14.08 -2.19 20.98
CA GLU A 222 12.67 -2.26 21.39
C GLU A 222 12.16 -3.71 21.50
N LYS A 223 12.65 -4.62 20.65
CA LYS A 223 12.35 -6.05 20.79
C LYS A 223 12.93 -6.60 22.08
N GLU A 224 14.21 -6.31 22.35
CA GLU A 224 14.91 -6.76 23.57
C GLU A 224 14.22 -6.24 24.83
N ALA A 225 13.79 -4.98 24.85
CA ALA A 225 13.06 -4.38 25.97
C ALA A 225 11.70 -5.07 26.23
N ALA A 226 11.04 -5.56 25.18
CA ALA A 226 9.75 -6.25 25.30
C ALA A 226 9.87 -7.74 25.67
N LEU A 227 11.01 -8.38 25.40
CA LEU A 227 11.23 -9.83 25.63
C LEU A 227 10.84 -10.33 27.02
N PRO A 228 11.17 -9.64 28.14
CA PRO A 228 10.79 -10.09 29.47
C PRO A 228 9.26 -10.23 29.68
N THR A 229 8.47 -9.50 28.89
CA THR A 229 7.00 -9.54 28.96
C THR A 229 6.41 -10.48 27.91
N THR A 230 6.73 -10.26 26.63
CA THR A 230 6.17 -11.03 25.50
C THR A 230 7.02 -10.81 24.26
N ALA A 231 7.22 -11.86 23.46
CA ALA A 231 7.85 -11.71 22.15
C ALA A 231 6.96 -10.90 21.18
N VAL A 232 7.46 -9.75 20.73
CA VAL A 232 6.77 -8.82 19.82
C VAL A 232 7.41 -8.79 18.43
N SER A 233 6.66 -8.35 17.42
CA SER A 233 7.13 -8.19 16.05
C SER A 233 7.58 -6.76 15.83
N THR A 234 8.33 -6.55 14.75
CA THR A 234 8.60 -5.20 14.26
C THR A 234 7.31 -4.43 13.98
N ASN A 235 6.26 -5.09 13.49
CA ASN A 235 4.98 -4.43 13.23
C ASN A 235 4.30 -3.95 14.51
N ASP A 236 4.38 -4.73 15.60
CA ASP A 236 3.84 -4.34 16.91
C ASP A 236 4.57 -3.11 17.45
N ILE A 237 5.90 -3.09 17.35
CA ILE A 237 6.75 -1.96 17.79
C ILE A 237 6.42 -0.69 17.00
N VAL A 238 6.48 -0.78 15.66
CA VAL A 238 6.27 0.40 14.80
C VAL A 238 4.84 0.92 14.91
N THR A 239 3.83 0.05 15.04
CA THR A 239 2.43 0.47 15.21
C THR A 239 2.23 1.18 16.54
N SER A 240 2.75 0.63 17.64
CA SER A 240 2.66 1.25 18.97
C SER A 240 3.35 2.61 18.99
N TRP A 241 4.59 2.66 18.51
CA TRP A 241 5.36 3.91 18.40
C TRP A 241 4.66 4.95 17.54
N TYR A 242 4.14 4.58 16.36
CA TYR A 242 3.51 5.51 15.44
C TYR A 242 2.23 6.13 16.01
N PHE A 243 1.37 5.34 16.66
CA PHE A 243 0.16 5.89 17.29
C PHE A 243 0.48 6.81 18.46
N GLN A 244 1.51 6.51 19.25
CA GLN A 244 2.02 7.41 20.29
C GLN A 244 2.60 8.70 19.70
N LEU A 245 3.38 8.59 18.63
CA LEU A 245 3.98 9.72 17.92
C LEU A 245 2.91 10.69 17.39
N CYS A 246 1.80 10.15 16.87
CA CYS A 246 0.65 10.91 16.40
C CYS A 246 -0.28 11.38 17.52
N ARG A 247 -0.13 10.87 18.76
CA ARG A 247 -1.09 11.03 19.87
C ARG A 247 -2.52 10.66 19.45
N ALA A 248 -2.65 9.58 18.67
CA ALA A 248 -3.91 9.21 18.05
C ALA A 248 -4.94 8.78 19.08
N ASP A 249 -6.06 9.47 19.18
CA ASP A 249 -7.14 9.03 20.05
C ASP A 249 -7.73 7.69 19.62
N VAL A 250 -7.78 7.46 18.30
CA VAL A 250 -8.08 6.16 17.71
C VAL A 250 -7.09 5.84 16.59
N GLY A 251 -6.32 4.77 16.79
CA GLY A 251 -5.43 4.18 15.80
C GLY A 251 -6.12 3.05 15.05
N PHE A 252 -5.98 2.99 13.72
CA PHE A 252 -6.46 1.89 12.87
C PHE A 252 -5.29 1.14 12.26
N MET A 253 -5.15 -0.13 12.58
CA MET A 253 -4.19 -1.00 11.90
C MET A 253 -4.89 -1.85 10.86
N VAL A 254 -4.41 -1.81 9.63
CA VAL A 254 -4.86 -2.70 8.55
C VAL A 254 -4.19 -4.06 8.71
N VAL A 255 -4.98 -5.12 8.71
CA VAL A 255 -4.50 -6.50 8.90
C VAL A 255 -4.93 -7.37 7.73
N ASN A 256 -3.98 -8.11 7.13
CA ASN A 256 -4.27 -9.15 6.14
C ASN A 256 -5.01 -10.32 6.80
N THR A 257 -6.06 -10.82 6.15
CA THR A 257 -6.96 -11.81 6.72
C THR A 257 -6.77 -13.19 6.13
N ARG A 258 -5.93 -13.30 5.09
CA ARG A 258 -5.54 -14.59 4.51
C ARG A 258 -4.82 -15.42 5.56
N ASP A 259 -5.15 -16.71 5.57
CA ASP A 259 -4.69 -17.73 6.52
C ASP A 259 -5.09 -17.47 7.98
N LYS A 260 -5.99 -16.49 8.23
CA LYS A 260 -6.55 -16.18 9.55
C LYS A 260 -7.99 -16.63 9.71
N TYR A 261 -8.68 -16.84 8.58
CA TYR A 261 -10.09 -17.24 8.54
C TYR A 261 -10.23 -18.49 7.67
N PRO A 262 -11.14 -19.43 8.02
CA PRO A 262 -11.45 -20.57 7.17
C PRO A 262 -11.77 -20.14 5.74
N HIS A 263 -11.17 -20.82 4.76
CA HIS A 263 -11.37 -20.57 3.33
C HIS A 263 -10.94 -19.18 2.81
N VAL A 264 -10.18 -18.41 3.60
CA VAL A 264 -9.48 -17.21 3.12
C VAL A 264 -8.03 -17.58 2.93
N THR A 265 -7.71 -18.15 1.78
CA THR A 265 -6.38 -18.70 1.47
C THR A 265 -5.46 -17.67 0.83
N HIS A 266 -4.15 -17.94 0.88
CA HIS A 266 -3.13 -17.10 0.26
C HIS A 266 -3.29 -16.89 -1.26
N ASP A 267 -3.97 -17.77 -2.00
CA ASP A 267 -4.16 -17.65 -3.46
C ASP A 267 -5.32 -16.72 -3.87
N LEU A 268 -6.14 -16.23 -2.93
CA LEU A 268 -7.25 -15.34 -3.26
C LEU A 268 -6.75 -13.96 -3.71
N ALA A 269 -7.13 -13.56 -4.93
CA ALA A 269 -7.01 -12.19 -5.42
C ALA A 269 -8.22 -11.36 -4.99
N GLY A 270 -7.97 -10.14 -4.52
CA GLY A 270 -9.00 -9.23 -4.04
C GLY A 270 -8.63 -8.51 -2.76
N ASN A 271 -9.59 -7.81 -2.18
CA ASN A 271 -9.40 -7.13 -0.90
C ASN A 271 -9.82 -8.02 0.27
N TYR A 272 -8.83 -8.60 0.95
CA TYR A 272 -8.99 -9.45 2.13
C TYR A 272 -8.19 -8.86 3.30
N THR A 273 -8.63 -7.68 3.71
CA THR A 273 -8.11 -6.94 4.85
C THR A 273 -9.22 -6.64 5.84
N THR A 274 -8.83 -6.44 7.10
CA THR A 274 -9.71 -5.92 8.15
C THR A 274 -8.98 -4.82 8.93
N LEU A 275 -9.72 -4.12 9.78
CA LEU A 275 -9.20 -3.08 10.65
C LEU A 275 -9.24 -3.55 12.09
N VAL A 276 -8.17 -3.27 12.83
CA VAL A 276 -8.18 -3.33 14.30
C VAL A 276 -8.00 -1.92 14.82
N GLY A 277 -8.99 -1.44 15.56
CA GLY A 277 -8.98 -0.13 16.19
C GLY A 277 -8.28 -0.21 17.53
N TYR A 278 -7.62 0.87 17.94
CA TYR A 278 -6.87 0.98 19.18
C TYR A 278 -7.09 2.34 19.82
N GLN A 279 -7.21 2.38 21.14
CA GLN A 279 -7.22 3.58 21.96
C GLN A 279 -5.86 3.75 22.66
N PRO A 280 -5.56 4.91 23.29
CA PRO A 280 -4.26 5.18 23.89
C PRO A 280 -3.73 4.08 24.81
N GLN A 281 -4.59 3.50 25.64
CA GLN A 281 -4.25 2.39 26.52
C GLN A 281 -3.88 1.09 25.78
N ASP A 282 -4.37 0.87 24.56
CA ASP A 282 -4.11 -0.35 23.80
C ASP A 282 -2.79 -0.32 23.06
N TYR A 283 -2.35 0.85 22.61
CA TYR A 283 -1.07 1.02 21.92
C TYR A 283 0.03 1.56 22.85
N ALA A 284 -0.24 1.65 24.16
CA ALA A 284 0.73 2.07 25.17
C ALA A 284 1.99 1.19 25.22
N SER A 285 1.89 -0.07 24.76
CA SER A 285 3.07 -0.91 24.53
C SER A 285 2.88 -1.85 23.33
N PRO A 286 3.98 -2.29 22.69
CA PRO A 286 3.93 -3.29 21.61
C PRO A 286 3.30 -4.63 22.04
N SER A 287 3.47 -5.04 23.30
CA SER A 287 2.94 -6.30 23.83
C SER A 287 1.40 -6.33 23.82
N LEU A 288 0.74 -5.20 24.04
CA LEU A 288 -0.72 -5.10 23.99
C LEU A 288 -1.26 -5.23 22.56
N LEU A 289 -0.54 -4.71 21.57
CA LEU A 289 -0.83 -4.94 20.16
C LEU A 289 -0.60 -6.39 19.76
N ARG A 290 0.45 -7.02 20.29
CA ARG A 290 0.66 -8.46 20.08
C ARG A 290 -0.49 -9.29 20.65
N ALA A 291 -0.96 -8.95 21.85
CA ALA A 291 -2.06 -9.63 22.51
C ALA A 291 -3.37 -9.50 21.70
N SER A 292 -3.64 -8.36 21.07
CA SER A 292 -4.87 -8.14 20.30
C SER A 292 -4.99 -8.99 19.02
N LEU A 293 -3.85 -9.51 18.53
CA LEU A 293 -3.73 -10.27 17.29
C LEU A 293 -3.68 -11.79 17.49
N GLN A 294 -3.79 -12.29 18.73
CA GLN A 294 -3.66 -13.72 19.03
C GLN A 294 -4.84 -14.58 18.54
N SER A 295 -6.02 -13.98 18.40
CA SER A 295 -7.23 -14.71 18.01
C SER A 295 -8.10 -13.90 17.05
N VAL A 296 -8.87 -14.60 16.22
CA VAL A 296 -9.96 -14.01 15.43
C VAL A 296 -11.31 -14.28 16.11
N PRO A 297 -12.24 -13.30 16.17
CA PRO A 297 -12.08 -11.91 15.79
C PRO A 297 -10.99 -11.21 16.62
N TYR A 298 -10.26 -10.29 15.98
CA TYR A 298 -9.31 -9.46 16.68
C TYR A 298 -10.03 -8.60 17.72
N ARG A 299 -9.43 -8.50 18.91
CA ARG A 299 -9.98 -7.77 20.05
C ARG A 299 -8.87 -7.00 20.74
N ARG A 300 -9.14 -5.76 21.11
CA ARG A 300 -8.20 -4.94 21.88
C ARG A 300 -7.91 -5.63 23.22
N ALA A 301 -6.67 -5.50 23.69
CA ALA A 301 -6.22 -6.18 24.90
C ALA A 301 -6.74 -5.52 26.18
N VAL A 302 -6.98 -4.20 26.16
CA VAL A 302 -7.30 -3.43 27.37
C VAL A 302 -8.60 -2.67 27.23
N SER A 303 -8.76 -1.90 26.17
CA SER A 303 -9.92 -1.04 26.04
C SER A 303 -11.18 -1.83 25.69
N GLY A 304 -12.30 -1.39 26.28
CA GLY A 304 -13.64 -1.86 25.96
C GLY A 304 -14.10 -1.33 24.59
N GLY A 305 -15.39 -1.05 24.45
CA GLY A 305 -15.95 -0.55 23.19
C GLY A 305 -15.32 0.76 22.72
N LEU A 306 -15.24 0.94 21.39
CA LEU A 306 -14.85 2.20 20.78
C LEU A 306 -15.91 3.30 21.02
N PRO A 307 -15.52 4.58 21.05
CA PRO A 307 -16.47 5.67 21.25
C PRO A 307 -17.48 5.75 20.10
N TRP A 308 -18.76 5.96 20.42
CA TRP A 308 -19.85 6.02 19.43
C TRP A 308 -19.94 7.39 18.72
N MET A 309 -19.46 8.47 19.34
CA MET A 309 -19.24 9.79 18.71
C MET A 309 -17.75 10.06 18.53
N PHE A 310 -17.41 10.63 17.38
CA PHE A 310 -16.05 10.72 16.88
C PHE A 310 -15.69 12.18 16.50
N CYS A 311 -15.05 12.90 17.43
CA CYS A 311 -14.43 14.22 17.22
C CYS A 311 -12.97 14.20 17.68
N LYS A 312 -12.22 13.17 17.26
CA LYS A 312 -10.92 12.83 17.83
C LYS A 312 -9.86 12.68 16.75
N SER A 313 -8.59 12.68 17.12
CA SER A 313 -7.47 12.46 16.18
C SER A 313 -7.42 11.00 15.70
N THR A 314 -7.21 10.79 14.40
CA THR A 314 -7.09 9.45 13.80
C THR A 314 -5.71 9.21 13.22
N ALA A 315 -5.16 8.03 13.46
CA ALA A 315 -3.99 7.55 12.73
C ALA A 315 -4.30 6.20 12.12
N MET A 316 -3.88 5.99 10.87
CA MET A 316 -3.96 4.68 10.22
C MET A 316 -2.56 4.18 9.89
N ILE A 317 -2.29 2.89 10.11
CA ILE A 317 -1.06 2.26 9.66
C ILE A 317 -1.35 0.96 8.91
N THR A 318 -0.60 0.76 7.84
CA THR A 318 -0.58 -0.50 7.09
C THR A 318 0.87 -0.94 6.90
N SER A 319 1.10 -2.25 6.94
CA SER A 319 2.43 -2.84 6.83
C SER A 319 2.50 -3.75 5.63
N TRP A 320 3.10 -3.23 4.57
CA TRP A 320 3.42 -3.98 3.36
C TRP A 320 4.64 -4.87 3.59
N ALA A 321 5.56 -4.46 4.47
CA ALA A 321 6.73 -5.23 4.85
C ALA A 321 6.44 -6.59 5.52
N SER A 322 5.27 -6.71 6.13
CA SER A 322 4.81 -7.93 6.83
C SER A 322 4.10 -8.93 5.92
N LEU A 323 3.91 -8.60 4.63
CA LEU A 323 3.32 -9.50 3.67
C LEU A 323 4.35 -10.58 3.31
N SER A 324 3.89 -11.83 3.13
CA SER A 324 4.75 -13.01 2.88
C SER A 324 5.70 -12.83 1.69
N ASP A 325 5.35 -11.91 0.79
CA ASP A 325 5.96 -11.66 -0.50
C ASP A 325 6.39 -10.20 -0.66
N ALA A 326 6.75 -9.52 0.43
CA ALA A 326 7.05 -8.08 0.39
C ALA A 326 8.43 -7.72 -0.22
N ALA A 327 9.27 -8.72 -0.52
CA ALA A 327 10.60 -8.47 -1.08
C ALA A 327 10.51 -8.11 -2.56
N PRO A 328 11.18 -7.05 -3.04
CA PRO A 328 11.15 -6.70 -4.46
C PRO A 328 11.70 -7.81 -5.37
N PRO A 329 11.19 -7.95 -6.60
CA PRO A 329 11.56 -9.02 -7.50
C PRO A 329 13.03 -8.90 -7.91
N ALA A 330 13.80 -9.98 -7.74
CA ALA A 330 15.14 -10.06 -8.30
C ALA A 330 15.07 -10.19 -9.83
N LEU A 331 15.54 -9.16 -10.54
CA LEU A 331 15.62 -9.16 -12.01
C LEU A 331 16.98 -9.67 -12.48
N PRO A 332 17.06 -10.35 -13.64
CA PRO A 332 18.33 -10.84 -14.18
C PRO A 332 19.33 -9.70 -14.38
N GLN A 333 20.59 -9.91 -13.98
CA GLN A 333 21.70 -8.95 -14.18
C GLN A 333 21.43 -7.55 -13.57
N CYS A 334 20.53 -7.48 -12.59
CA CYS A 334 20.16 -6.27 -11.89
C CYS A 334 20.48 -6.40 -10.41
N THR A 335 20.99 -5.32 -9.82
CA THR A 335 21.12 -5.18 -8.37
C THR A 335 20.07 -4.18 -7.89
N LEU A 336 19.28 -4.58 -6.90
CA LEU A 336 18.26 -3.73 -6.28
C LEU A 336 18.92 -2.57 -5.53
N VAL A 337 18.49 -1.34 -5.84
CA VAL A 337 18.95 -0.13 -5.17
C VAL A 337 17.96 0.27 -4.08
N ALA A 338 16.69 0.49 -4.45
CA ALA A 338 15.65 0.91 -3.52
C ALA A 338 14.26 0.61 -4.07
N HIS A 339 13.31 0.35 -3.17
CA HIS A 339 11.89 0.16 -3.46
C HIS A 339 11.06 1.18 -2.69
N PHE A 340 10.10 1.80 -3.35
CA PHE A 340 9.20 2.77 -2.75
C PHE A 340 7.75 2.51 -3.15
N PRO A 341 6.81 2.49 -2.18
CA PRO A 341 5.40 2.75 -2.48
C PRO A 341 5.27 4.08 -3.22
N VAL A 342 4.36 4.15 -4.17
CA VAL A 342 4.01 5.40 -4.86
C VAL A 342 2.63 5.81 -4.37
N ALA A 343 2.61 6.77 -3.45
CA ALA A 343 1.39 7.38 -2.97
C ALA A 343 1.02 8.53 -3.90
N ASP A 344 -0.19 8.50 -4.44
CA ASP A 344 -0.75 9.62 -5.18
C ASP A 344 -0.81 10.87 -4.28
N ALA A 345 -0.08 11.91 -4.67
CA ALA A 345 -0.02 13.18 -3.94
C ALA A 345 -1.39 13.86 -3.85
N SER A 346 -2.27 13.64 -4.84
CA SER A 346 -3.62 14.20 -4.89
C SER A 346 -4.63 13.41 -4.05
N TYR A 347 -4.33 12.14 -3.73
CA TYR A 347 -5.22 11.33 -2.89
C TYR A 347 -5.19 11.89 -1.48
N ASN A 348 -6.32 12.31 -0.92
CA ASN A 348 -6.41 12.83 0.44
C ASN A 348 -7.18 11.85 1.34
N PRO A 349 -6.52 10.83 1.91
CA PRO A 349 -7.18 9.92 2.83
C PRO A 349 -7.71 10.75 3.99
N PRO A 350 -8.94 10.47 4.43
CA PRO A 350 -9.65 11.35 5.34
C PRO A 350 -9.23 11.18 6.81
N TYR A 351 -8.06 10.58 7.06
CA TYR A 351 -7.48 10.43 8.41
C TYR A 351 -6.59 11.63 8.76
N THR A 352 -6.38 11.87 10.06
CA THR A 352 -5.43 12.91 10.51
C THR A 352 -4.00 12.54 10.13
N SER A 353 -3.64 11.26 10.28
CA SER A 353 -2.33 10.73 9.90
C SER A 353 -2.44 9.33 9.25
N LEU A 354 -1.54 9.03 8.32
CA LEU A 354 -1.41 7.72 7.68
C LEU A 354 0.07 7.30 7.64
N ALA A 355 0.35 6.02 7.87
CA ALA A 355 1.66 5.41 7.70
C ALA A 355 1.61 4.14 6.85
N VAL A 356 2.62 3.94 6.01
CA VAL A 356 2.85 2.71 5.24
C VAL A 356 4.26 2.21 5.53
N VAL A 357 4.37 1.04 6.16
CA VAL A 357 5.66 0.37 6.39
C VAL A 357 5.95 -0.57 5.23
N PHE A 358 7.14 -0.47 4.62
CA PHE A 358 7.51 -1.25 3.44
C PHE A 358 8.97 -1.72 3.51
N ARG A 359 9.36 -2.68 2.67
CA ARG A 359 10.76 -3.09 2.51
C ARG A 359 11.41 -2.18 1.47
N LYS A 360 12.30 -1.30 1.91
CA LYS A 360 13.05 -0.41 1.01
C LYS A 360 14.13 -1.21 0.28
N SER A 361 14.75 -2.15 0.98
CA SER A 361 15.70 -3.14 0.46
C SER A 361 15.53 -4.46 1.23
N PRO A 362 16.28 -5.53 0.90
CA PRO A 362 16.27 -6.75 1.68
C PRO A 362 16.68 -6.55 3.14
N ALA A 363 17.54 -5.57 3.41
CA ALA A 363 18.09 -5.28 4.74
C ALA A 363 17.37 -4.14 5.48
N GLU A 364 16.65 -3.27 4.76
CA GLU A 364 16.09 -2.04 5.32
C GLU A 364 14.57 -1.96 5.21
N LEU A 365 13.95 -1.48 6.29
CA LEU A 365 12.55 -1.08 6.30
C LEU A 365 12.43 0.42 6.09
N GLY A 366 11.50 0.80 5.23
CA GLY A 366 11.05 2.18 5.07
C GLY A 366 9.71 2.40 5.73
N ILE A 367 9.45 3.65 6.11
CA ILE A 367 8.12 4.13 6.50
C ILE A 367 7.78 5.40 5.75
N LEU A 368 6.66 5.37 5.04
CA LEU A 368 6.03 6.55 4.47
C LEU A 368 5.09 7.12 5.51
N LEU A 369 5.33 8.36 5.91
CA LEU A 369 4.54 9.10 6.88
C LEU A 369 3.79 10.21 6.16
N ARG A 370 2.48 10.23 6.33
CA ARG A 370 1.61 11.30 5.90
C ARG A 370 0.92 11.93 7.10
N THR A 371 1.15 13.21 7.34
CA THR A 371 0.69 13.89 8.56
C THR A 371 0.19 15.29 8.29
N ARG A 372 -0.91 15.69 8.92
CA ARG A 372 -1.45 17.06 8.83
C ARG A 372 -0.92 18.01 9.89
N SER A 373 -0.25 17.47 10.90
CA SER A 373 0.35 18.23 11.98
C SER A 373 1.79 17.78 12.17
N PRO A 374 2.72 18.70 12.48
CA PRO A 374 4.05 18.33 12.91
C PRO A 374 3.97 17.38 14.10
N PHE A 375 4.87 16.39 14.15
CA PHE A 375 4.97 15.52 15.31
C PHE A 375 5.34 16.34 16.54
N ALA A 376 4.55 16.18 17.61
CA ALA A 376 4.82 16.87 18.88
C ALA A 376 6.18 16.45 19.49
N ASN A 377 6.65 15.23 19.17
CA ASN A 377 7.93 14.72 19.63
C ASN A 377 8.85 14.40 18.43
N ALA A 378 9.53 15.42 17.91
CA ALA A 378 10.49 15.25 16.82
C ALA A 378 11.69 14.37 17.21
N SER A 379 12.06 14.33 18.50
CA SER A 379 13.15 13.47 18.99
C SER A 379 12.81 11.98 18.91
N ALA A 380 11.55 11.60 19.19
CA ALA A 380 11.09 10.22 19.04
C ALA A 380 11.04 9.76 17.58
N LEU A 381 10.82 10.69 16.64
CA LEU A 381 10.99 10.39 15.22
C LEU A 381 12.46 10.14 14.90
N ALA A 382 13.34 11.05 15.31
CA ALA A 382 14.77 10.95 15.03
C ALA A 382 15.44 9.72 15.65
N ASP A 383 14.98 9.25 16.82
CA ASP A 383 15.48 8.02 17.45
C ASP A 383 15.08 6.76 16.67
N ALA A 384 13.84 6.71 16.16
CA ALA A 384 13.32 5.54 15.46
C ALA A 384 13.74 5.45 13.97
N THR A 385 14.20 6.56 13.39
CA THR A 385 14.53 6.64 11.96
C THR A 385 15.98 7.08 11.74
N MET A 386 16.64 6.53 10.73
CA MET A 386 17.93 7.06 10.28
C MET A 386 17.76 8.43 9.64
N SER A 387 18.71 9.34 9.85
CA SER A 387 18.69 10.67 9.26
C SER A 387 18.85 10.60 7.73
N SER A 388 17.75 10.54 7.00
CA SER A 388 17.71 10.90 5.58
C SER A 388 16.53 11.83 5.36
N SER A 389 16.80 13.14 5.36
CA SER A 389 15.76 14.16 5.30
C SER A 389 15.35 14.44 3.85
N THR A 390 14.22 13.91 3.42
CA THR A 390 13.38 14.53 2.39
C THR A 390 12.01 14.82 2.99
N ARG A 391 11.88 16.00 3.60
CA ARG A 391 10.58 16.59 3.99
C ARG A 391 10.14 17.51 2.86
N CYS A 392 8.95 17.29 2.29
CA CYS A 392 8.32 18.24 1.38
C CYS A 392 6.87 18.52 1.78
N SER A 393 6.50 19.80 1.70
CA SER A 393 5.12 20.27 1.87
C SER A 393 4.39 20.21 0.52
N VAL A 394 3.15 19.72 0.51
CA VAL A 394 2.29 19.74 -0.69
C VAL A 394 1.76 21.17 -0.96
N ALA A 395 1.84 22.07 0.03
CA ALA A 395 1.28 23.43 -0.08
C ALA A 395 2.03 24.35 -1.07
N ASP A 396 3.27 24.03 -1.45
CA ASP A 396 4.08 24.91 -2.30
C ASP A 396 3.71 24.84 -3.80
N GLN A 397 2.91 23.87 -4.23
CA GLN A 397 2.55 23.70 -5.65
C GLN A 397 1.20 24.31 -6.07
N VAL A 398 0.31 24.67 -5.13
CA VAL A 398 -1.00 25.25 -5.46
C VAL A 398 -0.90 26.71 -5.96
N LYS A 399 0.27 27.35 -5.83
CA LYS A 399 0.47 28.74 -6.28
C LYS A 399 0.85 28.91 -7.75
N ASN A 400 1.13 27.84 -8.50
CA ASN A 400 1.66 27.94 -9.87
C ASN A 400 0.73 27.34 -10.95
N VAL A 401 -0.59 27.40 -10.77
CA VAL A 401 -1.56 27.20 -11.87
C VAL A 401 -2.31 28.51 -12.07
N THR A 402 -1.64 29.47 -12.71
CA THR A 402 -2.33 30.61 -13.34
C THR A 402 -2.88 30.10 -14.66
N PHE A 403 -4.20 30.13 -14.81
CA PHE A 403 -4.88 29.85 -16.07
C PHE A 403 -4.35 30.80 -17.15
N ALA A 404 -3.88 30.21 -18.25
CA ALA A 404 -3.80 30.84 -19.57
C ALA A 404 -4.63 30.01 -20.53
#